data_AF-A0A249PJ21-F1
#
_entry.id   AF-A0A249PJ21-F1
#
_cell.length_a   1.000
_cell.length_b   1.000
_cell.length_c   1.000
_cell.angle_alpha   90.00
_cell.angle_beta   90.00
_cell.angle_gamma   90.00
#
_symmetry.space_group_name_H-M   'P 1'
#
loop_
_entity.id
_entity.type
_entity.pdbx_description
1 polymer ?
#
loop_
_entity_poly.entity_id
_entity_poly.type
_entity_poly.pdbx_seq_one_letter_code
_entity_poly.pdbx_strand_id
1 'polypeptide(L)' 'MIYNTILVHLGIHDGAARQLKFARELAFRFDANLIGFAAGDVHPITCWEA' A
#
# COMPACT_ATOMS: atom_id res chain seq x y z
N MET A 1 -6.46 -20.64 9.11
CA MET A 1 -6.18 -20.58 7.66
C MET A 1 -4.93 -19.73 7.47
N ILE A 2 -3.88 -20.23 6.79
CA ILE A 2 -2.53 -19.63 6.85
C ILE A 2 -2.41 -18.35 5.98
N TYR A 3 -3.35 -18.12 5.05
CA TYR A 3 -3.33 -17.00 4.11
C TYR A 3 -4.56 -16.10 4.21
N ASN A 4 -4.77 -15.46 5.36
CA ASN A 4 -5.85 -14.46 5.49
C ASN A 4 -5.27 -13.06 5.65
N THR A 5 -4.63 -12.55 4.60
CA THR A 5 -4.02 -11.22 4.61
C THR A 5 -4.32 -10.50 3.31
N ILE A 6 -4.86 -9.29 3.44
CA ILE A 6 -5.13 -8.37 2.35
C ILE A 6 -4.00 -7.36 2.31
N LEU A 7 -3.36 -7.25 1.14
CA LEU A 7 -2.29 -6.32 0.85
C LEU A 7 -2.84 -5.15 0.04
N VAL A 8 -2.56 -3.92 0.47
CA VAL A 8 -3.08 -2.70 -0.16
C VAL A 8 -1.96 -1.74 -0.48
N HIS A 9 -1.84 -1.40 -1.76
CA HIS A 9 -0.98 -0.31 -2.19
C HIS A 9 -1.67 1.04 -1.95
N LEU A 10 -1.01 1.92 -1.19
CA LEU A 10 -1.45 3.26 -0.85
C LEU A 10 -0.55 4.25 -1.60
N GLY A 11 -1.03 4.77 -2.73
CA GLY A 11 -0.28 5.75 -3.51
C GLY A 11 -0.02 7.02 -2.71
N ILE A 12 1.22 7.50 -2.75
CA ILE A 12 1.65 8.73 -2.04
C ILE A 12 1.06 9.98 -2.71
N HIS A 13 0.86 9.94 -4.02
CA HIS A 13 0.47 11.09 -4.84
C HIS A 13 -1.05 11.27 -4.99
N ASP A 14 -1.82 10.17 -5.08
CA ASP A 14 -3.23 10.22 -5.52
C ASP A 14 -4.27 10.09 -4.39
N GLY A 15 -3.84 10.18 -3.13
CA GLY A 15 -4.75 10.13 -1.97
C GLY A 15 -5.30 8.73 -1.69
N ALA A 16 -4.81 8.11 -0.62
CA ALA A 16 -5.06 6.71 -0.30
C ALA A 16 -6.40 6.41 0.42
N ALA A 17 -7.17 7.43 0.78
CA ALA A 17 -8.31 7.30 1.70
C ALA A 17 -9.42 6.36 1.20
N ARG A 18 -9.74 6.39 -0.10
CA ARG A 18 -10.82 5.56 -0.68
C ARG A 18 -10.43 4.08 -0.73
N GLN A 19 -9.21 3.79 -1.18
CA GLN A 19 -8.66 2.43 -1.24
C GLN A 19 -8.52 1.84 0.16
N LEU A 20 -8.04 2.63 1.12
CA LEU A 20 -7.95 2.21 2.51
C LEU A 20 -9.31 1.89 3.12
N LYS A 21 -10.33 2.73 2.87
CA LYS A 21 -11.69 2.48 3.35
C LYS A 21 -12.24 1.15 2.81
N PHE A 22 -12.12 0.94 1.51
CA PHE A 22 -12.59 -0.29 0.85
C PHE A 22 -11.89 -1.53 1.42
N ALA A 23 -10.56 -1.49 1.51
CA ALA A 23 -9.80 -2.65 1.97
C ALA A 23 -10.03 -2.95 3.45
N ARG A 24 -10.31 -1.94 4.28
CA ARG A 24 -10.70 -2.13 5.68
C ARG A 24 -12.04 -2.82 5.81
N GLU A 25 -13.03 -2.42 5.01
CA GLU A 25 -14.33 -3.11 4.98
C GLU A 25 -14.21 -4.55 4.48
N LEU A 26 -13.31 -4.81 3.53
CA LEU A 26 -13.02 -6.14 3.02
C LEU A 26 -12.36 -7.02 4.10
N ALA A 27 -11.33 -6.51 4.76
CA ALA A 27 -10.62 -7.20 5.83
C ALA A 27 -11.57 -7.59 6.98
N PHE A 28 -12.47 -6.69 7.37
CA PHE A 28 -13.48 -6.97 8.39
C PHE A 28 -14.43 -8.10 7.98
N ARG A 29 -14.92 -8.12 6.74
CA ARG A 29 -15.85 -9.16 6.25
C ARG A 29 -15.22 -10.55 6.20
N PHE A 30 -13.92 -10.62 5.94
CA PHE A 30 -13.19 -11.87 5.80
C PHE A 30 -12.41 -12.28 7.05
N ASP A 31 -12.50 -11.51 8.15
CA ASP A 31 -11.68 -11.70 9.36
C ASP A 31 -10.17 -11.77 9.02
N ALA A 32 -9.75 -10.93 8.06
CA ALA A 32 -8.44 -10.95 7.47
C ALA A 32 -7.52 -9.88 8.07
N ASN A 33 -6.23 -10.18 8.16
CA ASN A 33 -5.22 -9.16 8.42
C ASN A 33 -5.15 -8.18 7.26
N LEU A 34 -4.86 -6.92 7.55
CA LEU A 34 -4.73 -5.87 6.55
C LEU A 34 -3.35 -5.22 6.65
N ILE A 35 -2.58 -5.25 5.56
CA ILE A 35 -1.27 -4.62 5.47
C ILE A 35 -1.31 -3.57 4.35
N GLY A 36 -1.10 -2.31 4.72
CA GLY A 36 -0.94 -1.20 3.79
C GLY A 36 0.53 -0.91 3.52
N PHE A 37 0.89 -0.63 2.27
CA PHE A 37 2.23 -0.22 1.88
C PHE A 37 2.19 0.93 0.88
N ALA A 38 3.14 1.84 0.98
CA ALA A 38 3.35 2.95 0.05
C ALA A 38 4.78 2.86 -0.48
N ALA A 39 4.92 2.77 -1.81
CA ALA A 39 6.23 2.85 -2.45
C ALA A 39 6.55 4.32 -2.74
N GLY A 40 7.66 4.81 -2.18
CA GLY A 40 8.23 6.09 -2.57
C GLY A 40 9.13 5.93 -3.79
N ASP A 41 9.07 6.88 -4.71
CA ASP A 41 10.02 6.92 -5.81
C ASP A 41 11.43 7.19 -5.26
N VAL A 42 12.33 6.23 -5.44
CA VAL A 42 13.75 6.44 -5.14
C VAL A 42 14.32 7.25 -6.29
N HIS A 43 14.70 8.50 -6.04
CA HIS A 43 15.51 9.28 -6.97
C HIS A 43 16.98 8.93 -6.74
N PRO A 44 17.63 8.14 -7.62
CA PRO A 44 19.05 7.88 -7.49
C PRO A 44 19.81 9.17 -7.74
N ILE A 45 20.64 9.58 -6.78
CA ILE A 45 21.61 10.66 -6.97
C ILE A 45 22.69 10.08 -7.88
N THR A 46 22.51 10.24 -9.19
CA THR A 46 23.57 9.94 -10.16
C THR A 46 24.59 11.08 -10.09
N CYS A 47 25.83 10.73 -9.76
CA CYS A 47 26.94 11.67 -9.85
C CYS A 47 27.14 11.99 -11.33
N TRP A 48 26.83 13.23 -11.73
CA TRP A 48 27.08 13.71 -13.07
C TRP A 48 28.56 14.07 -13.18
N GLU A 49 29.37 13.19 -13.78
CA GLU A 49 30.70 13.55 -14.26
C GLU A 49 30.56 14.07 -15.70
N ALA A 50 30.81 15.36 -15.90
CA ALA A 50 31.05 15.99 -17.20
C ALA A 50 32.20 16.99 -17.07
#